data_AF-A0A9Q5SQH8-F1
#
_entry.id   AF-A0A9Q5SQH8-F1
#
_cell.length_a   1.000
_cell.length_b   1.000
_cell.length_c   1.000
_cell.angle_alpha   90.00
_cell.angle_beta   90.00
_cell.angle_gamma   90.00
#
_symmetry.space_group_name_H-M   'P 1'
#
loop_
_entity.id
_entity.type
_entity.pdbx_description
1 polymer ?
#
loop_
_entity_poly.entity_id
_entity_poly.type
_entity_poly.pdbx_seq_one_letter_code
_entity_poly.pdbx_strand_id
1 'polypeptide(L)' 'MGKKFFGVIAFAAIAVAAGWNYQQNKQEVELSDLALANIEALARYEDDECPNGCLTEYDEKGCWCYRYYPNVKEKDWTR' A
#
# COMPACT_ATOMS: atom_id res chain seq x y z
N MET A 1 -54.68 -8.75 11.73
CA MET A 1 -53.34 -8.50 12.33
C MET A 1 -52.16 -9.12 11.58
N GLY A 2 -52.34 -10.12 10.69
CA GLY A 2 -51.21 -10.85 10.07
C GLY A 2 -50.29 -10.06 9.11
N LYS A 3 -50.79 -9.05 8.39
CA LYS A 3 -49.98 -8.30 7.40
C LYS A 3 -48.89 -7.41 8.02
N LYS A 4 -49.06 -6.98 9.28
CA LYS A 4 -48.11 -6.11 9.99
C LYS A 4 -46.83 -6.85 10.41
N PHE A 5 -46.94 -8.15 10.69
CA PHE A 5 -45.78 -8.99 11.07
C PHE A 5 -44.88 -9.30 9.88
N PHE A 6 -45.44 -9.52 8.68
CA PHE A 6 -44.65 -9.74 7.46
C PHE A 6 -43.77 -8.54 7.10
N GLY A 7 -44.27 -7.31 7.31
CA GLY A 7 -43.46 -6.11 7.10
C GLY A 7 -42.25 -6.05 8.03
N VAL A 8 -42.44 -6.32 9.33
CA VAL A 8 -41.35 -6.34 10.32
C VAL A 8 -40.31 -7.42 9.99
N ILE A 9 -40.76 -8.61 9.60
CA ILE A 9 -39.87 -9.71 9.20
C ILE A 9 -39.07 -9.35 7.94
N ALA A 10 -39.70 -8.72 6.95
CA ALA A 10 -39.02 -8.26 5.74
C ALA A 10 -37.97 -7.19 6.03
N PHE A 11 -38.27 -6.21 6.89
CA PHE A 11 -37.29 -5.20 7.32
C PHE A 11 -36.11 -5.80 8.09
N ALA A 12 -36.36 -6.77 8.98
CA ALA A 12 -35.31 -7.47 9.71
C ALA A 12 -34.38 -8.26 8.77
N ALA A 13 -34.94 -8.95 7.76
CA ALA A 13 -34.15 -9.69 6.78
C ALA A 13 -33.22 -8.79 5.95
N ILE A 14 -33.70 -7.61 5.54
CA ILE A 14 -32.90 -6.63 4.79
C ILE A 14 -31.76 -6.06 5.66
N ALA A 15 -32.05 -5.75 6.93
CA ALA A 15 -31.05 -5.24 7.87
C ALA A 15 -29.93 -6.26 8.15
N VAL A 16 -30.28 -7.54 8.32
CA VAL A 16 -29.30 -8.63 8.51
C VAL A 16 -28.45 -8.84 7.26
N ALA A 17 -29.06 -8.84 6.06
CA ALA A 17 -28.32 -8.99 4.81
C ALA A 17 -27.34 -7.83 4.54
N ALA A 18 -27.76 -6.59 4.81
CA ALA A 18 -26.90 -5.41 4.68
C ALA A 18 -25.77 -5.40 5.73
N GLY A 19 -26.05 -5.82 6.96
CA GLY A 19 -25.03 -5.98 8.02
C GLY A 19 -24.01 -7.08 7.71
N TRP A 20 -24.46 -8.19 7.12
CA TRP A 20 -23.58 -9.29 6.70
C TRP A 20 -22.65 -8.88 5.55
N ASN A 21 -23.13 -8.06 4.61
CA ASN A 21 -22.31 -7.52 3.53
C ASN A 21 -21.22 -6.56 4.05
N TYR A 22 -21.52 -5.75 5.06
CA TYR A 22 -20.55 -4.87 5.72
C TYR A 22 -19.47 -5.65 6.48
N GLN A 23 -19.83 -6.76 7.14
CA GLN A 23 -18.90 -7.55 7.93
C GLN A 23 -17.93 -8.38 7.06
N GLN A 24 -18.32 -8.74 5.84
CA GLN A 24 -17.48 -9.53 4.91
C GLN A 24 -16.32 -8.73 4.29
N ASN A 25 -16.35 -7.39 4.30
CA ASN A 25 -15.37 -6.55 3.59
C ASN A 25 -14.32 -5.90 4.52
N LYS A 26 -14.26 -6.29 5.80
CA LYS A 26 -13.15 -5.89 6.67
C LYS A 26 -12.15 -7.01 6.77
N GLN A 27 -11.45 -7.28 5.66
CA GLN A 27 -10.17 -7.96 5.73
C GLN A 27 -9.13 -6.93 6.19
N GLU A 28 -9.27 -6.45 7.44
CA GLU A 28 -8.16 -5.77 8.11
C GLU A 28 -7.11 -6.85 8.35
N VAL A 29 -6.12 -6.91 7.48
CA VAL A 29 -4.95 -7.77 7.70
C VAL A 29 -4.19 -7.14 8.85
N GLU A 30 -4.45 -7.62 10.07
CA GLU A 30 -3.60 -7.33 11.22
C GLU A 30 -2.25 -8.02 10.99
N LEU A 31 -1.28 -7.27 10.46
CA LEU A 31 0.10 -7.71 10.35
C LEU A 31 0.73 -7.63 11.74
N SER A 32 1.44 -8.68 12.15
CA SER A 32 2.22 -8.61 13.39
C SER A 32 3.33 -7.56 13.25
N ASP A 33 3.77 -6.98 14.37
CA ASP A 33 4.90 -6.04 14.40
C ASP A 33 6.14 -6.61 13.71
N LEU A 34 6.33 -7.93 13.75
CA LEU A 34 7.42 -8.62 13.08
C LEU A 34 7.22 -8.69 11.55
N ALA A 35 5.99 -8.93 11.08
CA ALA A 35 5.67 -8.88 9.65
C ALA A 35 5.80 -7.45 9.11
N LEU A 36 5.38 -6.45 9.89
CA LEU A 36 5.54 -5.04 9.54
C LEU A 36 7.01 -4.65 9.46
N ALA A 37 7.82 -4.99 10.47
CA ALA A 37 9.26 -4.71 10.46
C ALA A 37 9.99 -5.39 9.29
N ASN A 38 9.53 -6.57 8.85
CA ASN A 38 10.08 -7.25 7.67
C ASN A 38 9.67 -6.59 6.35
N ILE A 39 8.46 -6.04 6.26
CA ILE A 39 8.00 -5.26 5.10
C ILE A 39 8.78 -3.94 5.02
N GLU A 40 8.87 -3.22 6.14
CA GLU A 40 9.69 -2.01 6.25
C GLU A 40 11.16 -2.31 5.98
N ALA A 41 11.65 -3.49 6.36
CA ALA A 41 13.00 -3.93 6.04
C ALA A 41 13.25 -4.13 4.55
N LEU A 42 12.22 -4.57 3.81
CA LEU A 42 12.25 -4.71 2.36
C LEU A 42 12.16 -3.33 1.68
N ALA A 43 11.38 -2.40 2.25
CA ALA A 43 11.18 -1.05 1.73
C ALA A 43 12.23 -0.02 2.20
N ARG A 44 13.17 -0.38 3.09
CA ARG A 44 14.13 0.58 3.70
C ARG A 44 15.03 1.33 2.71
N TYR A 45 15.10 0.86 1.47
CA TYR A 45 15.88 1.46 0.40
C TYR A 45 15.00 2.00 -0.74
N GLU A 46 13.69 2.14 -0.50
CA GLU A 46 12.74 2.88 -1.34
C GLU A 46 12.52 4.31 -0.80
N ASP A 47 13.48 4.86 -0.05
CA ASP A 47 13.45 6.27 0.31
C ASP A 47 13.76 7.14 -0.92
N ASP A 48 13.17 8.34 -0.99
CA ASP A 48 13.35 9.33 -2.06
C ASP A 48 14.79 9.87 -2.13
N GLU A 49 15.70 9.34 -1.31
CA GLU A 49 17.14 9.64 -1.33
C GLU A 49 17.88 9.01 -2.52
N CYS A 50 17.23 8.13 -3.27
CA CYS A 50 17.71 7.58 -4.53
C CYS A 50 16.56 7.42 -5.53
N PRO A 51 15.88 8.52 -5.90
CA PRO A 51 14.71 8.46 -6.78
C PRO A 51 15.09 7.97 -8.18
N ASN A 52 16.35 8.22 -8.54
CA ASN A 52 17.00 7.77 -9.75
C ASN A 52 18.24 6.97 -9.34
N GLY A 53 18.32 5.70 -9.75
CA GLY A 53 19.52 4.89 -9.50
C GLY A 53 20.77 5.45 -10.19
N CYS A 54 21.96 5.02 -9.80
CA CYS A 54 23.20 5.41 -10.48
C CYS A 54 23.62 4.38 -11.53
N LEU A 55 23.95 4.85 -12.74
CA LEU A 55 24.51 4.04 -13.82
C LEU A 55 26.04 4.08 -13.77
N THR A 56 26.69 3.03 -14.26
CA THR A 56 28.16 2.96 -14.34
C THR A 56 28.76 3.81 -15.48
N GLU A 57 27.94 4.52 -16.24
CA GLU A 57 28.37 5.47 -17.28
C GLU A 57 29.02 6.69 -16.64
N TYR A 58 30.10 7.18 -17.24
CA TYR A 58 30.77 8.40 -16.79
C TYR A 58 29.88 9.63 -17.01
N ASP A 59 29.68 10.43 -15.95
CA ASP A 59 29.06 11.76 -16.02
C ASP A 59 29.78 12.70 -15.06
N GLU A 60 30.15 13.88 -15.55
CA GLU A 60 30.80 14.94 -14.77
C GLU A 60 29.92 15.47 -13.63
N LYS A 61 28.60 15.32 -13.73
CA LYS A 61 27.64 15.76 -12.69
C LYS A 61 27.63 14.86 -11.47
N GLY A 62 28.04 13.60 -11.62
CA GLY A 62 27.86 12.58 -10.59
C GLY A 62 26.39 12.17 -10.39
N CYS A 63 26.17 11.29 -9.43
CA CYS A 63 24.85 10.78 -9.05
C CYS A 63 24.69 10.83 -7.53
N TRP A 64 23.50 11.20 -7.05
CA TRP A 64 23.15 11.14 -5.64
C TRP A 64 22.22 9.95 -5.36
N CYS A 65 22.68 9.02 -4.52
CA CYS A 65 21.89 7.86 -4.10
C CYS A 65 22.35 7.43 -2.70
N TYR A 66 21.70 7.92 -1.64
CA TYR A 66 22.17 7.83 -0.23
C TYR A 66 23.52 8.49 0.08
N ARG A 67 24.36 8.67 -0.93
CA ARG A 67 25.64 9.37 -0.93
C ARG A 67 25.93 9.90 -2.34
N TYR A 68 26.78 10.90 -2.42
CA TYR A 68 27.29 11.40 -3.69
C TYR A 68 28.32 10.43 -4.29
N TYR A 69 28.07 9.98 -5.51
CA TYR A 69 28.98 9.24 -6.36
C TYR A 69 29.51 10.16 -7.47
N PRO A 70 30.79 10.56 -7.44
CA PRO A 70 31.37 11.34 -8.53
C PRO A 70 31.55 10.48 -9.78
N ASN A 71 31.55 11.11 -10.95
CA ASN A 71 31.90 10.47 -12.23
C ASN A 71 30.98 9.33 -12.67
N VAL A 72 29.73 9.29 -12.18
CA VAL A 72 28.72 8.32 -12.58
C VAL A 72 27.41 9.03 -12.90
N LYS A 73 26.64 8.49 -13.83
CA LYS A 73 25.41 9.10 -14.34
C LYS A 73 24.20 8.74 -13.49
N GLU A 74 23.38 9.74 -13.18
CA GLU A 74 22.05 9.50 -12.60
C GLU A 74 21.08 8.93 -13.65
N LYS A 75 20.32 7.91 -13.28
CA LYS A 75 19.35 7.22 -14.15
C LYS A 75 18.18 8.16 -14.46
N ASP A 76 18.15 8.67 -15.68
CA ASP A 76 16.98 9.37 -16.19
C ASP A 76 15.92 8.33 -16.64
N TRP A 77 14.77 8.30 -15.96
CA TRP A 77 13.63 7.46 -16.35
C TRP A 77 12.72 8.11 -17.40
N THR A 78 12.96 9.38 -17.75
CA THR A 78 12.14 10.14 -18.70
C THR A 78 12.64 10.09 -20.15
N ARG A 79 13.79 9.46 -20.36
CA ARG A 79 14.44 9.28 -21.68
C ARG A 79 14.60 7.81 -22.02
#